data_AF-A0A660VQP3-F1
#
_entry.id   AF-A0A660VQP3-F1
#
_cell.length_a   1.000
_cell.length_b   1.000
_cell.length_c   1.000
_cell.angle_alpha   90.00
_cell.angle_beta   90.00
_cell.angle_gamma   90.00
#
_symmetry.space_group_name_H-M   'P 1'
#
loop_
_entity.id
_entity.type
_entity.pdbx_description
1 polymer ?
#
loop_
_entity_poly.entity_id
_entity_poly.type
_entity_poly.pdbx_seq_one_letter_code
_entity_poly.pdbx_strand_id
1 'polypeptide(L)' 'MNTRIMWASCHQQLACADHVPTIGSAAWWKLHWRLFGPNEQEGYRRARGRAPACEACAALAELASLEDEL' A
#
# COMPACT_ATOMS: atom_id res chain seq x y z
N MET A 1 13.54 6.37 0.50
CA MET A 1 12.31 7.03 0.00
C MET A 1 11.26 6.98 1.11
N ASN A 2 10.64 8.11 1.45
CA ASN A 2 9.53 8.14 2.42
C ASN A 2 8.24 7.76 1.69
N THR A 3 7.95 6.46 1.62
CA THR A 3 6.76 5.94 0.94
C THR A 3 5.50 6.37 1.69
N ARG A 4 4.68 7.22 1.07
CA ARG A 4 3.37 7.63 1.61
C ARG A 4 2.37 6.48 1.44
N ILE A 5 1.83 5.97 2.55
CA ILE A 5 0.82 4.91 2.55
C ILE A 5 -0.57 5.52 2.31
N MET A 6 -1.35 4.86 1.47
CA MET A 6 -2.74 5.17 1.16
C MET A 6 -3.62 3.96 1.53
N TRP A 7 -4.85 4.23 1.96
CA TRP A 7 -5.82 3.21 2.34
C TRP A 7 -7.17 3.46 1.67
N ALA A 8 -7.69 2.42 1.01
CA ALA A 8 -9.08 2.33 0.59
C ALA A 8 -9.94 1.79 1.73
N SER A 9 -10.74 2.65 2.35
CA SER A 9 -11.59 2.25 3.49
C SER A 9 -12.63 1.18 3.13
N CYS A 10 -13.14 1.17 1.88
CA CYS A 10 -14.20 0.25 1.46
C CYS A 10 -13.74 -1.20 1.27
N HIS A 11 -12.47 -1.41 0.93
CA HIS A 11 -11.94 -2.76 0.63
C HIS A 11 -10.78 -3.17 1.54
N GLN A 12 -10.45 -2.35 2.55
CA GLN A 12 -9.31 -2.59 3.45
C GLN A 12 -7.97 -2.75 2.71
N GLN A 13 -7.84 -2.18 1.51
CA GLN A 13 -6.64 -2.29 0.68
C GLN A 13 -5.61 -1.20 1.02
N LEU A 14 -4.33 -1.58 0.98
CA LEU A 14 -3.21 -0.68 1.22
C LEU A 14 -2.38 -0.49 -0.06
N ALA A 15 -2.22 0.76 -0.46
CA ALA A 15 -1.40 1.17 -1.58
C ALA A 15 -0.29 2.14 -1.12
N CYS A 16 0.78 2.24 -1.88
CA CYS A 16 1.67 3.38 -1.80
C CYS A 16 1.21 4.45 -2.79
N ALA A 17 1.75 5.67 -2.68
CA ALA A 17 1.43 6.74 -3.61
C ALA A 17 1.66 6.39 -5.09
N ASP A 18 2.54 5.45 -5.41
CA ASP A 18 2.84 5.04 -6.79
C ASP A 18 1.88 3.96 -7.31
N HIS A 19 1.23 3.21 -6.41
CA HIS A 19 0.36 2.08 -6.74
C HIS A 19 -1.11 2.30 -6.36
N VAL A 20 -1.44 3.50 -5.88
CA VAL A 20 -2.83 3.91 -5.67
C VAL A 20 -3.46 4.29 -7.01
N PRO A 21 -4.78 4.11 -7.21
CA PRO A 21 -5.45 4.61 -8.40
C PRO A 21 -5.20 6.11 -8.60
N THR A 22 -5.23 6.58 -9.85
CA THR A 22 -5.10 7.99 -10.17
C THR A 22 -6.10 8.83 -9.38
N ILE A 23 -5.61 9.86 -8.70
CA ILE A 23 -6.45 10.80 -7.94
C ILE A 23 -7.57 11.34 -8.83
N GLY A 24 -8.81 11.27 -8.34
CA GLY A 24 -9.98 11.75 -9.07
C GLY A 24 -10.63 10.72 -10.01
N SER A 25 -9.99 9.57 -10.24
CA SER A 25 -10.61 8.47 -11.00
C SER A 25 -11.83 7.89 -10.29
N ALA A 26 -12.68 7.17 -11.03
CA ALA A 26 -13.83 6.48 -10.44
C ALA A 26 -13.39 5.47 -9.36
N ALA A 27 -12.26 4.79 -9.55
CA ALA A 27 -11.70 3.87 -8.56
C ALA A 27 -11.21 4.61 -7.29
N TRP A 28 -10.64 5.80 -7.45
CA TRP A 28 -10.24 6.64 -6.32
C TRP A 28 -11.43 6.98 -5.41
N TRP A 29 -12.53 7.44 -6.01
CA TRP A 29 -13.72 7.85 -5.27
C TRP A 29 -14.51 6.66 -4.71
N LYS A 30 -14.76 5.62 -5.52
CA LYS A 30 -15.54 4.45 -5.11
C LYS A 30 -14.92 3.70 -3.94
N LEU A 31 -13.59 3.68 -3.86
CA LEU A 31 -12.86 2.97 -2.81
C LEU A 31 -12.51 3.87 -1.62
N HIS A 32 -12.87 5.15 -1.68
CA HIS A 32 -12.66 6.15 -0.63
C HIS A 32 -11.20 6.17 -0.13
N TRP A 33 -10.27 6.33 -1.08
CA TRP A 33 -8.84 6.38 -0.77
C TRP A 33 -8.48 7.61 0.08
N ARG A 34 -7.67 7.38 1.12
CA ARG A 34 -7.12 8.43 1.97
C ARG A 34 -5.67 8.17 2.33
N LEU A 35 -4.98 9.24 2.73
CA LEU A 35 -3.64 9.13 3.29
C LEU A 35 -3.70 8.55 4.72
N PHE A 36 -2.77 7.66 5.01
CA PHE A 36 -2.54 7.16 6.37
C PHE A 36 -1.86 8.25 7.22
N GLY A 37 -2.43 8.59 8.37
CA GLY A 37 -1.82 9.51 9.32
C GLY A 37 -0.57 8.91 9.99
N PRO A 38 0.32 9.72 10.58
CA PRO A 38 1.58 9.22 11.17
C PRO A 38 1.39 8.10 12.21
N ASN A 39 0.38 8.23 13.08
CA ASN A 39 0.07 7.24 14.12
C ASN A 39 -0.47 5.93 13.54
N GLU A 40 -1.24 6.00 12.45
CA GLU A 40 -1.77 4.82 11.78
C GLU A 40 -0.66 4.04 11.09
N GLN A 41 0.29 4.76 10.47
CA GLN A 41 1.46 4.14 9.85
C GLN A 41 2.31 3.40 10.89
N GLU A 42 2.53 4.04 12.03
CA GLU A 42 3.29 3.45 13.13
C GLU A 42 2.58 2.24 13.75
N GLY A 43 1.28 2.34 14.03
CA GLY A 43 0.48 1.23 14.53
C GLY A 43 0.50 0.03 13.57
N TYR A 44 0.41 0.29 12.27
CA TYR A 44 0.48 -0.75 11.25
C TYR A 44 1.87 -1.42 11.19
N ARG A 45 2.96 -0.63 11.21
CA ARG A 45 4.33 -1.17 11.24
C ARG A 45 4.55 -2.11 12.42
N ARG A 46 4.05 -1.74 13.61
CA ARG A 46 4.13 -2.58 14.81
C ARG A 46 3.37 -3.90 14.65
N ALA A 47 2.17 -3.85 14.06
CA ALA A 47 1.34 -5.04 13.87
C ALA A 47 1.91 -6.03 12.82
N ARG A 48 2.59 -5.54 11.79
CA ARG A 48 3.07 -6.35 10.65
C ARG A 48 4.58 -6.59 10.61
N GLY A 49 5.36 -5.97 11.47
CA GLY A 49 6.79 -6.23 11.65
C GLY A 49 7.74 -5.71 10.56
N ARG A 50 7.25 -5.31 9.39
CA ARG A 50 8.03 -4.66 8.31
C ARG A 50 7.31 -3.43 7.74
N ALA A 51 8.12 -2.48 7.26
CA ALA A 51 7.70 -1.24 6.59
C ALA A 51 6.72 -1.53 5.43
N PRO A 52 5.86 -0.56 5.04
CA PRO A 52 4.79 -0.79 4.08
C PRO A 52 5.32 -1.13 2.69
N ALA A 53 5.36 -2.42 2.37
CA ALA A 53 5.11 -2.80 1.00
C ALA A 53 3.60 -2.68 0.82
N CYS A 54 3.17 -1.81 -0.09
CA CYS A 54 1.81 -1.92 -0.60
C CYS A 54 1.57 -3.35 -1.09
N GLU A 55 0.33 -3.86 -1.10
CA GLU A 55 0.10 -5.26 -1.53
C GLU A 55 0.68 -5.54 -2.91
N ALA A 56 0.60 -4.56 -3.83
CA ALA A 56 1.27 -4.62 -5.13
C ALA A 56 2.80 -4.66 -5.03
N CYS A 57 3.39 -3.87 -4.13
CA CYS A 57 4.82 -3.82 -3.89
C CYS A 57 5.33 -5.14 -3.28
N ALA A 58 4.54 -5.74 -2.39
CA ALA A 58 4.84 -7.02 -1.76
C ALA A 58 4.77 -8.15 -2.79
N ALA A 59 3.71 -8.17 -3.60
CA ALA A 59 3.56 -9.12 -4.69
C ALA A 59 4.69 -9.01 -5.72
N LEU A 60 5.08 -7.79 -6.11
CA LEU A 60 6.23 -7.57 -7.01
C LEU A 60 7.55 -8.07 -6.39
N ALA A 61 7.77 -7.83 -5.10
CA ALA A 61 8.97 -8.30 -4.41
C ALA A 61 8.99 -9.85 -4.29
N GLU A 62 7.83 -10.45 -4.04
CA GLU A 62 7.67 -11.91 -3.99
C GLU A 62 7.92 -12.55 -5.37
N LEU A 63 7.34 -11.98 -6.43
CA LEU A 63 7.61 -12.41 -7.80
C LEU A 63 9.09 -12.29 -8.16
N ALA A 64 9.72 -11.16 -7.85
CA ALA A 64 11.15 -10.97 -8.09
C ALA A 64 12.01 -12.00 -7.32
N SER A 65 11.64 -12.34 -6.08
CA SER A 65 12.36 -13.38 -5.33
C SER A 65 12.21 -14.77 -5.92
N LEU A 66 11.05 -15.09 -6.52
CA LEU A 66 10.83 -16.37 -7.21
C LEU A 66 11.62 -16.46 -8.52
N GLU A 67 11.85 -15.33 -9.20
CA GLU A 67 12.68 -15.25 -10.40
C GLU A 67 14.17 -15.43 -10.10
N ASP A 68 14.65 -14.95 -8.94
CA ASP A 68 16.05 -15.13 -8.49
C ASP A 68 16.38 -16.58 -8.06
N GLU A 69 15.36 -17.42 -7.81
CA GLU A 69 15.51 -18.83 -7.42
C GLU A 69 15.52 -19.81 -8.62
N LEU A 70 15.36 -19.31 -9.85
CA LEU A 70 15.37 -20.08 -11.11
C LEU A 70 16.71 -19.99 -11.86
#